data_AF-A0A950BAM7-F1
#
_entry.id   AF-A0A950BAM7-F1
#
_cell.length_a   1.000
_cell.length_b   1.000
_cell.length_c   1.000
_cell.angle_alpha   90.00
_cell.angle_beta   90.00
_cell.angle_gamma   90.00
#
_symmetry.space_group_name_H-M   'P 1'
#
loop_
_entity.id
_entity.type
_entity.pdbx_description
1 polymer ?
#
loop_
_entity_poly.entity_id
_entity_poly.type
_entity_poly.pdbx_seq_one_letter_code
_entity_poly.pdbx_strand_id
1 'polypeptide(L)'
;MGAADEPGVLHLNYDPYTSSLLKPSAQGDFEFTAAGPTDYLHRETLAPVRDVPVSVRTIDSLVAEGLAPPTFLFMDTQGTEFEIVRGGRRSIEEHTVGLVTEVEFVPYYEGQALFGDVCRELAAMGFIFAQFVGAIDCIYPFRVPYGLRSRPFMGSADALFLRVPSAFAGKGLRLAQLAFAAQAFGHSDLTFHCLSVLERLDPRLEAVPKERAYRNFLLELMAARKEMSGFLPPSFVDLYPTAEASALRFTAGKEAEAAAMEQRRRDEIRERFRERFDDLRALLDLGPSPIEAVLNEYGFLERAKELQQQRIFEVTNMLASFNIAVERT
;
A
#
# COMPACT_ATOMS: atom_id res chain seq x y z
N MET A 1 -0.45 -6.88 -23.31
CA MET A 1 0.42 -7.96 -22.75
C MET A 1 -0.50 -9.06 -22.23
N GLY A 2 -0.01 -10.26 -21.95
CA GLY A 2 -0.86 -11.36 -21.46
C GLY A 2 -0.06 -12.55 -20.97
N ALA A 3 -0.73 -13.70 -20.81
CA ALA A 3 -0.15 -14.91 -20.24
C ALA A 3 0.75 -15.71 -21.21
N ALA A 4 0.60 -15.50 -22.52
CA ALA A 4 1.39 -16.16 -23.57
C ALA A 4 1.64 -15.21 -24.76
N ASP A 5 2.64 -15.57 -25.57
CA ASP A 5 2.90 -14.92 -26.85
C ASP A 5 1.98 -15.52 -27.91
N GLU A 6 0.92 -14.81 -28.26
CA GLU A 6 -0.13 -15.33 -29.14
C GLU A 6 -0.93 -14.21 -29.83
N PRO A 7 -1.64 -14.50 -30.93
CA PRO A 7 -2.65 -13.59 -31.46
C PRO A 7 -3.78 -13.39 -30.44
N GLY A 8 -4.20 -12.15 -30.24
CA GLY A 8 -5.35 -11.78 -29.43
C GLY A 8 -6.33 -10.90 -30.18
N VAL A 9 -7.47 -10.62 -29.55
CA VAL A 9 -8.47 -9.68 -30.06
C VAL A 9 -8.75 -8.67 -28.96
N LEU A 10 -8.53 -7.39 -29.27
CA LEU A 10 -8.98 -6.29 -28.43
C LEU A 10 -10.42 -5.96 -28.80
N HIS A 11 -11.33 -6.16 -27.85
CA HIS A 11 -12.73 -5.79 -27.96
C HIS A 11 -12.87 -4.32 -27.59
N LEU A 12 -13.03 -3.46 -28.61
CA LEU A 12 -13.29 -2.05 -28.39
C LEU A 12 -14.75 -1.87 -28.01
N ASN A 13 -14.96 -1.42 -26.79
CA ASN A 13 -16.27 -1.20 -26.23
C ASN A 13 -16.79 0.20 -26.54
N TYR A 14 -18.07 0.44 -26.24
CA TYR A 14 -18.74 1.70 -26.52
C TYR A 14 -18.06 2.86 -25.79
N ASP A 15 -17.71 2.65 -24.53
CA ASP A 15 -16.69 3.48 -23.88
C ASP A 15 -15.31 2.86 -24.13
N PRO A 16 -14.41 3.56 -24.85
CA PRO A 16 -13.08 3.04 -25.13
C PRO A 16 -12.25 2.78 -23.87
N TYR A 17 -12.51 3.45 -22.74
CA TYR A 17 -11.82 3.18 -21.46
C TYR A 17 -12.17 1.82 -20.86
N THR A 18 -13.24 1.18 -21.32
CA THR A 18 -13.64 -0.17 -20.91
C THR A 18 -13.24 -1.23 -21.93
N SER A 19 -12.34 -0.92 -22.88
CA SER A 19 -11.92 -1.90 -23.89
C SER A 19 -10.98 -2.93 -23.29
N SER A 20 -11.18 -4.21 -23.61
CA SER A 20 -10.41 -5.31 -23.01
C SER A 20 -10.08 -6.40 -24.03
N LEU A 21 -9.08 -7.24 -23.74
CA LEU A 21 -8.87 -8.51 -24.45
C LEU A 21 -9.91 -9.56 -24.03
N LEU A 22 -10.59 -9.35 -22.90
CA LEU A 22 -11.66 -10.19 -22.43
C LEU A 22 -13.00 -9.71 -22.99
N LYS A 23 -13.92 -10.66 -23.16
CA LYS A 23 -15.29 -10.35 -23.59
C LYS A 23 -16.09 -9.79 -22.42
N PRO A 24 -16.97 -8.80 -22.64
CA PRO A 24 -17.89 -8.34 -21.62
C PRO A 24 -18.72 -9.48 -21.03
N SER A 25 -18.81 -9.52 -19.71
CA SER A 25 -19.58 -10.53 -18.99
C SER A 25 -21.08 -10.34 -19.22
N ALA A 26 -21.78 -11.45 -19.48
CA ALA A 26 -23.25 -11.46 -19.55
C ALA A 26 -23.92 -11.39 -18.16
N GLN A 27 -23.16 -11.35 -17.06
CA GLN A 27 -23.70 -11.19 -15.71
C GLN A 27 -24.25 -9.77 -15.50
N GLY A 28 -25.45 -9.54 -16.02
CA GLY A 28 -26.26 -8.35 -15.78
C GLY A 28 -27.15 -8.53 -14.55
N ASP A 29 -26.83 -7.78 -13.50
CA ASP A 29 -27.74 -7.12 -12.54
C ASP A 29 -26.93 -6.17 -11.61
N PHE A 30 -25.76 -5.69 -12.05
CA PHE A 30 -24.97 -4.65 -11.37
C PHE A 30 -24.77 -3.45 -12.29
N GLU A 31 -25.72 -2.53 -12.23
CA GLU A 31 -26.10 -1.76 -13.40
C GLU A 31 -25.28 -0.50 -13.69
N PHE A 32 -24.77 0.22 -12.69
CA PHE A 32 -24.14 1.51 -12.99
C PHE A 32 -23.23 2.10 -11.92
N THR A 33 -22.31 2.95 -12.36
CA THR A 33 -21.56 3.90 -11.52
C THR A 33 -22.25 5.26 -11.58
N ALA A 34 -22.44 5.91 -10.43
CA ALA A 34 -23.00 7.26 -10.40
C ALA A 34 -21.95 8.27 -10.86
N ALA A 35 -22.08 8.82 -12.07
CA ALA A 35 -21.08 9.67 -12.70
C ALA A 35 -21.64 11.07 -12.99
N GLY A 36 -21.56 11.96 -12.00
CA GLY A 36 -22.01 13.34 -12.13
C GLY A 36 -23.51 13.43 -12.50
N PRO A 37 -23.89 14.07 -13.63
CA PRO A 37 -25.28 14.21 -14.05
C PRO A 37 -25.86 12.93 -14.71
N THR A 38 -25.05 11.89 -14.93
CA THR A 38 -25.44 10.69 -15.69
C THR A 38 -25.16 9.41 -14.90
N ASP A 39 -25.99 8.40 -15.12
CA ASP A 39 -25.71 7.05 -14.66
C ASP A 39 -24.82 6.37 -15.71
N TYR A 40 -23.65 5.90 -15.31
CA TYR A 40 -22.69 5.20 -16.16
C TYR A 40 -23.07 3.72 -16.22
N LEU A 41 -23.94 3.36 -17.16
CA LEU A 41 -24.52 2.02 -17.26
C LEU A 41 -23.51 1.04 -17.87
N HIS A 42 -23.03 0.08 -17.09
CA HIS A 42 -21.98 -0.85 -17.54
C HIS A 42 -22.40 -1.69 -18.74
N ARG A 43 -23.68 -2.06 -18.83
CA ARG A 43 -24.23 -2.77 -20.01
C ARG A 43 -24.12 -1.97 -21.31
N GLU A 44 -24.08 -0.64 -21.23
CA GLU A 44 -23.96 0.24 -22.38
C GLU A 44 -22.50 0.49 -22.68
N THR A 45 -21.71 0.80 -21.64
CA THR A 45 -20.31 1.20 -21.79
C THR A 45 -19.43 0.04 -22.21
N LEU A 46 -19.64 -1.15 -21.64
CA LEU A 46 -18.96 -2.40 -22.00
C LEU A 46 -19.48 -3.01 -23.31
N ALA A 47 -20.49 -2.45 -23.97
CA ALA A 47 -21.03 -3.05 -25.18
C ALA A 47 -19.96 -3.04 -26.29
N PRO A 48 -19.58 -4.20 -26.86
CA PRO A 48 -18.52 -4.27 -27.86
C PRO A 48 -18.99 -3.65 -29.17
N VAL A 49 -18.17 -2.76 -29.72
CA VAL A 49 -18.43 -2.04 -30.98
C VAL A 49 -17.56 -2.59 -32.11
N ARG A 50 -16.32 -2.95 -31.82
CA ARG A 50 -15.36 -3.40 -32.85
C ARG A 50 -14.28 -4.31 -32.29
N ASP A 51 -14.00 -5.38 -33.02
CA ASP A 51 -12.87 -6.26 -32.74
C ASP A 51 -11.63 -5.81 -33.50
N VAL A 52 -10.49 -5.79 -32.79
CA VAL A 52 -9.18 -5.44 -33.37
C VAL A 52 -8.20 -6.58 -33.11
N PRO A 53 -7.72 -7.27 -34.16
CA PRO A 53 -6.65 -8.23 -34.01
C PRO A 53 -5.38 -7.54 -33.49
N VAL A 54 -4.78 -8.12 -32.45
CA VAL A 54 -3.55 -7.61 -31.83
C VAL A 54 -2.57 -8.76 -31.59
N SER A 55 -1.30 -8.43 -31.44
CA SER A 55 -0.29 -9.39 -30.97
C SER A 55 -0.16 -9.25 -29.46
N VAL A 56 -0.38 -10.34 -28.73
CA VAL A 56 -0.20 -10.41 -27.28
C VAL A 56 1.20 -10.95 -27.02
N ARG A 57 1.92 -10.29 -26.10
CA ARG A 57 3.26 -10.67 -25.66
C ARG A 57 3.29 -10.76 -24.14
N THR A 58 4.06 -11.69 -23.62
CA THR A 58 4.41 -11.78 -22.19
C THR A 58 5.47 -10.75 -21.81
N ILE A 59 5.52 -10.35 -20.54
CA ILE A 59 6.64 -9.52 -20.05
C ILE A 59 7.95 -10.30 -20.18
N ASP A 60 7.95 -11.61 -19.87
CA ASP A 60 9.15 -12.44 -19.91
C ASP A 60 9.75 -12.54 -21.32
N SER A 61 8.92 -12.66 -22.37
CA SER A 61 9.41 -12.69 -23.75
C SER A 61 9.97 -11.35 -24.21
N LEU A 62 9.32 -10.24 -23.84
CA LEU A 62 9.84 -8.90 -24.12
C LEU A 62 11.17 -8.66 -23.43
N VAL A 63 11.33 -9.10 -22.17
CA VAL A 63 12.60 -9.00 -21.44
C VAL A 63 13.69 -9.86 -22.09
N ALA A 64 13.35 -11.07 -22.54
CA ALA A 64 14.28 -11.94 -23.27
C ALA A 64 14.73 -11.32 -24.62
N GLU A 65 13.89 -10.49 -25.24
CA GLU A 65 14.21 -9.71 -26.45
C GLU A 65 15.01 -8.43 -26.20
N GLY A 66 15.33 -8.14 -24.94
CA GLY A 66 16.17 -7.01 -24.54
C GLY A 66 15.42 -5.83 -23.93
N LEU A 67 14.11 -5.96 -23.66
CA LEU A 67 13.42 -4.99 -22.82
C LEU A 67 14.02 -5.02 -21.40
N ALA A 68 14.24 -3.84 -20.82
CA ALA A 68 14.70 -3.78 -19.43
C ALA A 68 13.64 -4.36 -18.49
N PRO A 69 14.01 -5.22 -17.53
CA PRO A 69 13.04 -5.83 -16.63
C PRO A 69 12.42 -4.77 -15.71
N PRO A 70 11.11 -4.89 -15.41
CA PRO A 70 10.41 -3.87 -14.64
C PRO A 70 10.88 -3.87 -13.18
N THR A 71 11.29 -2.70 -12.71
CA THR A 71 11.59 -2.49 -11.28
C THR A 71 10.32 -2.23 -10.48
N PHE A 72 9.39 -1.48 -11.07
CA PHE A 72 8.07 -1.21 -10.51
C PHE A 72 7.07 -1.28 -11.66
N LEU A 73 5.89 -1.86 -11.43
CA LEU A 73 4.84 -1.99 -12.44
C LEU A 73 3.63 -1.14 -12.11
N PHE A 74 3.03 -0.55 -13.13
CA PHE A 74 1.68 0.01 -13.07
C PHE A 74 0.87 -0.69 -14.15
N MET A 75 -0.28 -1.26 -13.79
CA MET A 75 -1.13 -2.03 -14.70
C MET A 75 -2.57 -1.58 -14.53
N ASP A 76 -3.17 -1.17 -15.65
CA ASP A 76 -4.58 -0.86 -15.82
C ASP A 76 -4.89 -1.29 -17.26
N THR A 77 -5.34 -2.52 -17.38
CA THR A 77 -5.54 -3.23 -18.64
C THR A 77 -6.95 -3.78 -18.77
N GLN A 78 -7.85 -3.34 -17.89
CA GLN A 78 -9.27 -3.65 -17.91
C GLN A 78 -9.51 -5.16 -17.89
N GLY A 79 -8.98 -5.83 -16.87
CA GLY A 79 -9.29 -7.23 -16.54
C GLY A 79 -8.27 -8.28 -16.95
N THR A 80 -7.11 -7.90 -17.49
CA THR A 80 -6.04 -8.85 -17.89
C THR A 80 -4.80 -8.81 -16.99
N GLU A 81 -4.89 -8.15 -15.84
CA GLU A 81 -3.81 -7.94 -14.88
C GLU A 81 -3.24 -9.28 -14.41
N PHE A 82 -4.12 -10.25 -14.13
CA PHE A 82 -3.75 -11.58 -13.69
C PHE A 82 -2.95 -12.34 -14.76
N GLU A 83 -3.40 -12.31 -16.02
CA GLU A 83 -2.73 -12.92 -17.16
C GLU A 83 -1.36 -12.30 -17.40
N ILE A 84 -1.26 -10.97 -17.29
CA ILE A 84 0.01 -10.23 -17.43
C ILE A 84 0.98 -10.63 -16.33
N VAL A 85 0.52 -10.70 -15.08
CA VAL A 85 1.33 -11.16 -13.94
C VAL A 85 1.85 -12.58 -14.18
N ARG A 86 0.99 -13.50 -14.67
CA ARG A 86 1.40 -14.88 -14.97
C ARG A 86 2.41 -14.95 -16.12
N GLY A 87 2.22 -14.18 -17.18
CA GLY A 87 3.16 -14.11 -18.29
C GLY A 87 4.49 -13.43 -17.94
N GLY A 88 4.51 -12.58 -16.90
CA GLY A 88 5.71 -11.92 -16.43
C GLY A 88 6.37 -12.54 -15.21
N ARG A 89 5.93 -13.74 -14.80
CA ARG A 89 6.25 -14.30 -13.48
C ARG A 89 7.74 -14.28 -13.16
N ARG A 90 8.59 -14.74 -14.09
CA ARG A 90 10.04 -14.79 -13.84
C ARG A 90 10.62 -13.39 -13.68
N SER A 91 10.32 -12.48 -14.59
CA SER A 91 10.85 -11.12 -14.58
C SER A 91 10.37 -10.35 -13.35
N ILE A 92 9.10 -10.52 -12.97
CA ILE A 92 8.47 -9.89 -11.81
C ILE A 92 9.09 -10.40 -10.51
N GLU A 93 9.23 -11.73 -10.36
CA GLU A 93 9.84 -12.34 -9.17
C GLU A 93 11.30 -11.90 -8.98
N GLU A 94 12.07 -11.80 -10.06
CA GLU A 94 13.50 -11.49 -10.01
C GLU A 94 13.80 -9.99 -9.77
N HIS A 95 12.97 -9.08 -10.32
CA HIS A 95 13.34 -7.67 -10.49
C HIS A 95 12.39 -6.66 -9.85
N THR A 96 11.12 -7.00 -9.65
CA THR A 96 10.09 -6.03 -9.26
C THR A 96 10.00 -5.87 -7.74
N VAL A 97 10.13 -4.62 -7.26
CA VAL A 97 10.06 -4.28 -5.83
C VAL A 97 8.65 -4.00 -5.33
N GLY A 98 7.77 -3.60 -6.25
CA GLY A 98 6.37 -3.32 -5.99
C GLY A 98 5.60 -3.07 -7.28
N LEU A 99 4.29 -3.05 -7.18
CA LEU A 99 3.41 -2.75 -8.31
C LEU A 99 2.11 -2.12 -7.84
N VAL A 100 1.50 -1.33 -8.73
CA VAL A 100 0.11 -0.92 -8.64
C VAL A 100 -0.63 -1.62 -9.77
N THR A 101 -1.77 -2.22 -9.47
CA THR A 101 -2.60 -2.90 -10.45
C THR A 101 -4.06 -2.62 -10.18
N GLU A 102 -4.84 -2.40 -11.24
CA GLU A 102 -6.29 -2.41 -11.15
C GLU A 102 -6.75 -3.78 -10.63
N VAL A 103 -7.75 -3.79 -9.76
CA VAL A 103 -8.38 -4.98 -9.21
C VAL A 103 -9.88 -4.81 -9.15
N GLU A 104 -10.60 -5.89 -9.46
CA GLU A 104 -12.04 -5.88 -9.58
C GLU A 104 -12.69 -6.73 -8.49
N PHE A 105 -13.84 -6.25 -8.03
CA PHE A 105 -14.67 -6.90 -7.01
C PHE A 105 -15.90 -7.55 -7.65
N VAL A 106 -16.16 -7.26 -8.92
CA VAL A 106 -17.20 -7.89 -9.74
C VAL A 106 -16.63 -8.26 -11.11
N PRO A 107 -17.12 -9.33 -11.75
CA PRO A 107 -16.60 -9.78 -13.04
C PRO A 107 -17.23 -8.98 -14.19
N TYR A 108 -16.62 -7.84 -14.54
CA TYR A 108 -17.02 -7.05 -15.71
C TYR A 108 -16.81 -7.80 -17.02
N TYR A 109 -15.82 -8.68 -17.07
CA TYR A 109 -15.51 -9.51 -18.23
C TYR A 109 -15.61 -11.02 -17.93
N GLU A 110 -15.86 -11.81 -18.97
CA GLU A 110 -15.96 -13.26 -18.88
C GLU A 110 -14.63 -13.87 -18.42
N GLY A 111 -14.66 -14.63 -17.33
CA GLY A 111 -13.48 -15.33 -16.81
C GLY A 111 -12.43 -14.42 -16.16
N GLN A 112 -12.73 -13.14 -15.96
CA GLN A 112 -11.86 -12.17 -15.30
C GLN A 112 -11.49 -12.62 -13.87
N ALA A 113 -10.21 -12.51 -13.54
CA ALA A 113 -9.73 -12.71 -12.18
C ALA A 113 -10.18 -11.56 -11.29
N LEU A 114 -10.59 -11.84 -10.05
CA LEU A 114 -10.99 -10.79 -9.10
C LEU A 114 -9.85 -10.47 -8.13
N PHE A 115 -10.03 -9.44 -7.31
CA PHE A 115 -9.09 -9.00 -6.29
C PHE A 115 -8.47 -10.16 -5.48
N GLY A 116 -9.29 -11.12 -5.05
CA GLY A 116 -8.81 -12.28 -4.29
C GLY A 116 -7.87 -13.21 -5.07
N ASP A 117 -8.07 -13.35 -6.38
CA ASP A 117 -7.22 -14.15 -7.25
C ASP A 117 -5.89 -13.43 -7.54
N VAL A 118 -5.94 -12.12 -7.82
CA VAL A 118 -4.77 -11.27 -7.99
C VAL A 118 -3.92 -11.25 -6.71
N CYS A 119 -4.54 -11.06 -5.54
CA CYS A 119 -3.85 -11.13 -4.26
C CYS A 119 -3.15 -12.48 -4.05
N ARG A 120 -3.81 -13.59 -4.38
CA ARG A 120 -3.24 -14.93 -4.21
C ARG A 120 -2.02 -15.14 -5.09
N GLU A 121 -2.10 -14.76 -6.37
CA GLU A 121 -0.99 -14.91 -7.31
C GLU A 121 0.21 -14.03 -6.92
N LEU A 122 -0.04 -12.77 -6.57
CA LEU A 122 1.03 -11.86 -6.12
C LEU A 122 1.64 -12.27 -4.78
N ALA A 123 0.83 -12.78 -3.85
CA ALA A 123 1.32 -13.34 -2.59
C ALA A 123 2.23 -14.56 -2.81
N ALA A 124 1.89 -15.43 -3.78
CA ALA A 124 2.74 -16.56 -4.16
C ALA A 124 4.10 -16.13 -4.71
N MET A 125 4.21 -14.90 -5.24
CA MET A 125 5.47 -14.29 -5.68
C MET A 125 6.20 -13.53 -4.55
N GLY A 126 5.61 -13.40 -3.36
CA GLY A 126 6.19 -12.72 -2.20
C GLY A 126 5.85 -11.23 -2.08
N PHE A 127 4.82 -10.77 -2.79
CA PHE A 127 4.25 -9.43 -2.57
C PHE A 127 3.19 -9.45 -1.47
N ILE A 128 3.00 -8.29 -0.83
CA ILE A 128 2.00 -8.07 0.20
C ILE A 128 1.12 -6.91 -0.27
N PHE A 129 -0.20 -7.08 -0.20
CA PHE A 129 -1.14 -5.98 -0.41
C PHE A 129 -0.89 -4.91 0.67
N ALA A 130 -0.56 -3.71 0.23
CA ALA A 130 -0.19 -2.61 1.11
C ALA A 130 -1.38 -1.67 1.35
N GLN A 131 -2.05 -1.23 0.28
CA GLN A 131 -3.20 -0.34 0.34
C GLN A 131 -3.92 -0.28 -1.02
N PHE A 132 -5.14 0.25 -1.03
CA PHE A 132 -5.71 0.82 -2.25
C PHE A 132 -5.11 2.22 -2.48
N VAL A 133 -4.87 2.58 -3.73
CA VAL A 133 -4.38 3.90 -4.13
C VAL A 133 -5.45 4.61 -4.95
N GLY A 134 -5.53 5.94 -4.83
CA GLY A 134 -6.54 6.70 -5.55
C GLY A 134 -7.98 6.49 -5.05
N ALA A 135 -8.94 6.65 -5.95
CA ALA A 135 -10.36 6.48 -5.65
C ALA A 135 -10.76 5.00 -5.82
N ILE A 136 -11.71 4.55 -4.99
CA ILE A 136 -12.36 3.26 -5.16
C ILE A 136 -13.62 3.49 -5.97
N ASP A 137 -13.72 2.81 -7.11
CA ASP A 137 -14.91 2.86 -7.94
C ASP A 137 -16.01 2.02 -7.31
N CYS A 138 -17.18 2.63 -7.25
CA CYS A 138 -18.34 2.12 -6.54
C CYS A 138 -19.48 1.91 -7.51
N ILE A 139 -20.13 0.75 -7.39
CA ILE A 139 -21.21 0.32 -8.29
C ILE A 139 -22.52 0.18 -7.54
N TYR A 140 -23.60 0.37 -8.25
CA TYR A 140 -24.94 0.13 -7.75
C TYR A 140 -25.52 -1.10 -8.44
N PRO A 141 -26.11 -2.05 -7.68
CA PRO A 141 -26.72 -3.22 -8.28
C PRO A 141 -27.88 -2.83 -9.20
N PHE A 142 -28.78 -1.97 -8.72
CA PHE A 142 -29.99 -1.60 -9.45
C PHE A 142 -30.10 -0.10 -9.63
N ARG A 143 -30.51 0.31 -10.83
CA ARG A 143 -30.81 1.69 -11.18
C ARG A 143 -32.13 2.12 -10.56
N VAL A 144 -32.04 3.07 -9.64
CA VAL A 144 -33.19 3.65 -8.94
C VAL A 144 -33.15 5.19 -8.99
N PRO A 145 -34.33 5.85 -8.93
CA PRO A 145 -34.42 7.30 -8.84
C PRO A 145 -33.59 7.93 -7.72
N TYR A 146 -33.26 9.22 -7.88
CA TYR A 146 -32.64 10.00 -6.80
C TYR A 146 -33.49 9.95 -5.52
N GLY A 147 -32.83 9.81 -4.37
CA GLY A 147 -33.47 9.61 -3.07
C GLY A 147 -33.73 8.15 -2.68
N LEU A 148 -33.66 7.20 -3.63
CA LEU A 148 -33.81 5.77 -3.35
C LEU A 148 -32.50 4.96 -3.40
N ARG A 149 -31.39 5.61 -3.79
CA ARG A 149 -30.08 4.96 -3.89
C ARG A 149 -29.55 4.58 -2.50
N SER A 150 -29.04 3.35 -2.36
CA SER A 150 -28.45 2.83 -1.14
C SER A 150 -26.96 3.18 -1.02
N ARG A 151 -26.26 2.62 -0.02
CA ARG A 151 -24.81 2.51 -0.07
C ARG A 151 -24.41 1.64 -1.28
N PRO A 152 -23.40 2.03 -2.09
CA PRO A 152 -22.94 1.24 -3.22
C PRO A 152 -22.09 0.04 -2.79
N PHE A 153 -21.83 -0.87 -3.72
CA PHE A 153 -20.83 -1.93 -3.61
C PHE A 153 -19.49 -1.46 -4.18
N MET A 154 -18.41 -2.16 -3.87
CA MET A 154 -17.12 -1.94 -4.53
C MET A 154 -17.16 -2.54 -5.93
N GLY A 155 -16.66 -1.79 -6.92
CA GLY A 155 -16.54 -2.21 -8.31
C GLY A 155 -15.11 -2.57 -8.66
N SER A 156 -14.25 -1.57 -8.66
CA SER A 156 -12.82 -1.68 -8.95
C SER A 156 -12.03 -0.70 -8.09
N ALA A 157 -10.72 -0.93 -7.99
CA ALA A 157 -9.78 -0.02 -7.34
C ALA A 157 -8.37 -0.26 -7.88
N ASP A 158 -7.48 0.70 -7.71
CA ASP A 158 -6.05 0.46 -7.86
C ASP A 158 -5.48 -0.08 -6.54
N ALA A 159 -4.77 -1.21 -6.60
CA ALA A 159 -4.16 -1.87 -5.45
C ALA A 159 -2.64 -1.81 -5.52
N LEU A 160 -2.02 -1.27 -4.47
CA LEU A 160 -0.58 -1.27 -4.26
C LEU A 160 -0.14 -2.57 -3.58
N PHE A 161 0.86 -3.22 -4.17
CA PHE A 161 1.54 -4.37 -3.61
C PHE A 161 3.03 -4.08 -3.48
N LEU A 162 3.59 -4.35 -2.30
CA LEU A 162 5.01 -4.13 -1.98
C LEU A 162 5.65 -5.42 -1.47
N ARG A 163 6.96 -5.57 -1.66
CA ARG A 163 7.74 -6.63 -1.02
C ARG A 163 8.30 -6.18 0.33
N VAL A 164 8.78 -7.15 1.11
CA VAL A 164 9.56 -6.91 2.32
C VAL A 164 11.07 -7.02 2.06
N PRO A 165 11.94 -6.39 2.89
CA PRO A 165 13.38 -6.35 2.63
C PRO A 165 14.07 -7.72 2.56
N SER A 166 13.53 -8.73 3.25
CA SER A 166 14.08 -10.09 3.25
C SER A 166 14.10 -10.71 1.84
N ALA A 167 13.25 -10.28 0.92
CA ALA A 167 13.26 -10.72 -0.48
C ALA A 167 14.51 -10.25 -1.25
N PHE A 168 15.24 -9.26 -0.72
CA PHE A 168 16.36 -8.60 -1.40
C PHE A 168 17.66 -8.65 -0.58
N ALA A 169 17.84 -9.69 0.25
CA ALA A 169 19.08 -9.90 0.98
C ALA A 169 20.30 -9.86 0.03
N GLY A 170 21.26 -8.98 0.33
CA GLY A 170 22.46 -8.76 -0.49
C GLY A 170 22.25 -7.97 -1.79
N LYS A 171 21.02 -7.52 -2.09
CA LYS A 171 20.69 -6.72 -3.29
C LYS A 171 20.45 -5.25 -2.94
N GLY A 172 21.54 -4.52 -2.66
CA GLY A 172 21.49 -3.11 -2.22
C GLY A 172 20.65 -2.19 -3.11
N LEU A 173 20.81 -2.27 -4.43
CA LEU A 173 20.01 -1.45 -5.36
C LEU A 173 18.50 -1.71 -5.24
N ARG A 174 18.07 -2.99 -5.10
CA ARG A 174 16.65 -3.34 -4.98
C ARG A 174 16.07 -2.88 -3.65
N LEU A 175 16.84 -2.98 -2.57
CA LEU A 175 16.45 -2.43 -1.28
C LEU A 175 16.27 -0.90 -1.34
N ALA A 176 17.16 -0.19 -2.03
CA ALA A 176 17.04 1.26 -2.19
C ALA A 176 15.81 1.64 -3.02
N GLN A 177 15.53 0.89 -4.10
CA GLN A 177 14.33 1.08 -4.90
C GLN A 177 13.05 0.79 -4.11
N LEU A 178 13.04 -0.26 -3.29
CA LEU A 178 11.93 -0.55 -2.38
C LEU A 178 11.73 0.56 -1.35
N ALA A 179 12.82 1.05 -0.74
CA ALA A 179 12.76 2.15 0.23
C ALA A 179 12.14 3.41 -0.39
N PHE A 180 12.57 3.75 -1.61
CA PHE A 180 12.04 4.88 -2.37
C PHE A 180 10.57 4.69 -2.72
N ALA A 181 10.21 3.53 -3.28
CA ALA A 181 8.83 3.23 -3.66
C ALA A 181 7.90 3.26 -2.44
N ALA A 182 8.28 2.62 -1.34
CA ALA A 182 7.53 2.65 -0.09
C ALA A 182 7.29 4.08 0.39
N GLN A 183 8.32 4.95 0.33
CA GLN A 183 8.18 6.34 0.78
C GLN A 183 7.28 7.16 -0.14
N ALA A 184 7.36 6.93 -1.45
CA ALA A 184 6.52 7.59 -2.45
C ALA A 184 5.03 7.29 -2.22
N PHE A 185 4.71 6.09 -1.72
CA PHE A 185 3.35 5.68 -1.38
C PHE A 185 2.95 5.89 0.09
N GLY A 186 3.83 6.48 0.91
CA GLY A 186 3.52 6.82 2.31
C GLY A 186 3.81 5.72 3.35
N HIS A 187 4.48 4.63 2.97
CA HIS A 187 4.86 3.54 3.87
C HIS A 187 6.22 3.80 4.54
N SER A 188 6.28 4.81 5.40
CA SER A 188 7.53 5.28 6.03
C SER A 188 8.18 4.25 6.95
N ASP A 189 7.42 3.40 7.63
CA ASP A 189 7.93 2.30 8.45
C ASP A 189 8.75 1.30 7.62
N LEU A 190 8.21 0.86 6.48
CA LEU A 190 8.90 0.02 5.52
C LEU A 190 10.11 0.71 4.92
N THR A 191 10.01 2.01 4.59
CA THR A 191 11.14 2.82 4.14
C THR A 191 12.28 2.78 5.15
N PHE A 192 12.04 3.13 6.42
CA PHE A 192 13.09 3.16 7.43
C PHE A 192 13.60 1.76 7.81
N HIS A 193 12.78 0.73 7.67
CA HIS A 193 13.25 -0.65 7.78
C HIS A 193 14.23 -1.00 6.65
N CYS A 194 13.89 -0.67 5.38
CA CYS A 194 14.79 -0.84 4.24
C CYS A 194 16.09 -0.06 4.43
N LEU A 195 16.00 1.22 4.83
CA LEU A 195 17.17 2.08 5.08
C LEU A 195 18.05 1.53 6.21
N SER A 196 17.47 0.91 7.25
CA SER A 196 18.22 0.24 8.32
C SER A 196 19.04 -0.95 7.80
N VAL A 197 18.49 -1.71 6.86
CA VAL A 197 19.17 -2.86 6.25
C VAL A 197 20.25 -2.36 5.29
N LEU A 198 19.92 -1.35 4.47
CA LEU A 198 20.85 -0.71 3.53
C LEU A 198 22.06 -0.12 4.24
N GLU A 199 21.87 0.61 5.34
CA GLU A 199 22.97 1.25 6.07
C GLU A 199 24.04 0.24 6.51
N ARG A 200 23.64 -1.00 6.81
CA ARG A 200 24.57 -2.07 7.20
C ARG A 200 25.31 -2.68 6.01
N LEU A 201 24.71 -2.66 4.82
CA LEU A 201 25.22 -3.33 3.61
C LEU A 201 26.00 -2.36 2.70
N ASP A 202 25.47 -1.16 2.52
CA ASP A 202 25.96 -0.13 1.60
C ASP A 202 25.57 1.27 2.12
N PRO A 203 26.25 1.78 3.18
CA PRO A 203 25.89 3.05 3.82
C PRO A 203 26.04 4.28 2.93
N ARG A 204 26.82 4.18 1.85
CA ARG A 204 27.04 5.27 0.89
C ARG A 204 26.12 5.17 -0.33
N LEU A 205 25.22 4.17 -0.38
CA LEU A 205 24.39 3.86 -1.54
C LEU A 205 25.21 3.86 -2.84
N GLU A 206 26.35 3.17 -2.85
CA GLU A 206 27.19 2.98 -4.04
C GLU A 206 26.50 2.10 -5.08
N ALA A 207 25.61 1.21 -4.65
CA ALA A 207 24.77 0.40 -5.52
C ALA A 207 23.76 1.24 -6.32
N VAL A 208 23.44 2.45 -5.86
CA VAL A 208 22.56 3.39 -6.57
C VAL A 208 23.43 4.35 -7.39
N PRO A 209 23.24 4.44 -8.72
CA PRO A 209 24.00 5.38 -9.55
C PRO A 209 23.80 6.83 -9.10
N LYS A 210 24.87 7.64 -9.13
CA LYS A 210 24.88 9.00 -8.59
C LYS A 210 23.92 9.95 -9.31
N GLU A 211 23.66 9.69 -10.58
CA GLU A 211 22.73 10.42 -11.43
C GLU A 211 21.25 10.14 -11.11
N ARG A 212 20.94 9.13 -10.27
CA ARG A 212 19.56 8.87 -9.85
C ARG A 212 19.13 9.89 -8.80
N ALA A 213 18.12 10.70 -9.13
CA ALA A 213 17.60 11.74 -8.25
C ALA A 213 17.21 11.21 -6.85
N TYR A 214 16.64 10.01 -6.76
CA TYR A 214 16.23 9.43 -5.48
C TYR A 214 17.41 8.98 -4.60
N ARG A 215 18.65 8.94 -5.09
CA ARG A 215 19.81 8.54 -4.29
C ARG A 215 20.07 9.52 -3.15
N ASN A 216 20.13 10.81 -3.48
CA ASN A 216 20.39 11.86 -2.48
C ASN A 216 19.23 11.95 -1.48
N PHE A 217 18.00 11.85 -1.98
CA PHE A 217 16.80 11.73 -1.15
C PHE A 217 16.94 10.64 -0.08
N LEU A 218 17.34 9.43 -0.44
CA LEU A 218 17.50 8.33 0.52
C LEU A 218 18.64 8.59 1.52
N LEU A 219 19.76 9.16 1.08
CA LEU A 219 20.88 9.53 1.97
C LEU A 219 20.45 10.59 3.00
N GLU A 220 19.66 11.57 2.57
CA GLU A 220 19.16 12.63 3.46
C GLU A 220 18.09 12.10 4.41
N LEU A 221 17.20 11.21 3.98
CA LEU A 221 16.30 10.48 4.89
C LEU A 221 17.09 9.65 5.92
N MET A 222 18.17 8.99 5.52
CA MET A 222 19.04 8.25 6.44
C MET A 222 19.71 9.17 7.48
N ALA A 223 20.12 10.36 7.08
CA ALA A 223 20.71 11.35 7.98
C ALA A 223 19.66 11.93 8.94
N ALA A 224 18.54 12.44 8.39
CA ALA A 224 17.46 13.03 9.16
C ALA A 224 16.83 12.04 10.16
N ARG A 225 16.77 10.74 9.82
CA ARG A 225 16.34 9.70 10.75
C ARG A 225 17.16 9.67 12.05
N LYS A 226 18.47 9.95 11.99
CA LYS A 226 19.36 9.90 13.17
C LYS A 226 19.08 11.05 14.14
N GLU A 227 18.42 12.10 13.68
CA GLU A 227 17.99 13.24 14.48
C GLU A 227 16.62 13.02 15.13
N MET A 228 15.86 12.03 14.66
CA MET A 228 14.56 11.68 15.23
C MET A 228 14.71 10.97 16.57
N SER A 229 13.71 11.16 17.46
CA SER A 229 13.62 10.39 18.69
C SER A 229 13.55 8.88 18.39
N GLY A 230 14.45 8.11 18.99
CA GLY A 230 14.42 6.65 18.96
C GLY A 230 13.39 6.04 19.92
N PHE A 231 12.29 6.73 20.20
CA PHE A 231 11.25 6.25 21.12
C PHE A 231 10.42 5.17 20.44
N LEU A 232 10.33 4.01 21.10
CA LEU A 232 9.41 2.94 20.71
C LEU A 232 8.28 2.88 21.72
N PRO A 233 7.01 2.85 21.28
CA PRO A 233 5.89 2.64 22.18
C PRO A 233 6.08 1.34 23.00
N PRO A 234 5.56 1.31 24.24
CA PRO A 234 5.46 0.07 25.00
C PRO A 234 4.75 -0.99 24.17
N SER A 235 5.29 -2.20 24.20
CA SER A 235 4.70 -3.35 23.53
C SER A 235 3.55 -3.94 24.34
N PHE A 236 2.78 -4.84 23.73
CA PHE A 236 1.73 -5.57 24.44
C PHE A 236 2.27 -6.37 25.63
N VAL A 237 3.51 -6.87 25.55
CA VAL A 237 4.17 -7.65 26.61
C VAL A 237 4.51 -6.77 27.82
N ASP A 238 4.69 -5.46 27.63
CA ASP A 238 4.88 -4.54 28.76
C ASP A 238 3.63 -4.41 29.62
N LEU A 239 2.44 -4.49 28.98
CA LEU A 239 1.15 -4.54 29.69
C LEU A 239 0.87 -5.95 30.23
N TYR A 240 1.23 -7.00 29.49
CA TYR A 240 0.93 -8.39 29.81
C TYR A 240 2.18 -9.27 29.66
N PRO A 241 3.08 -9.29 30.65
CA PRO A 241 4.39 -9.92 30.49
C PRO A 241 4.38 -11.44 30.54
N THR A 242 3.28 -12.05 31.02
CA THR A 242 3.13 -13.50 31.06
C THR A 242 1.78 -13.93 30.49
N ALA A 243 1.69 -15.19 30.08
CA ALA A 243 0.44 -15.78 29.61
C ALA A 243 -0.65 -15.74 30.70
N GLU A 244 -0.27 -15.93 31.96
CA GLU A 244 -1.18 -15.87 33.11
C GLU A 244 -1.74 -14.45 33.31
N ALA A 245 -0.88 -13.42 33.21
CA ALA A 245 -1.31 -12.03 33.28
C ALA A 245 -2.27 -11.67 32.14
N SER A 246 -2.01 -12.17 30.93
CA SER A 246 -2.91 -11.99 29.79
C SER A 246 -4.23 -12.74 29.97
N ALA A 247 -4.18 -13.97 30.50
CA ALA A 247 -5.35 -14.84 30.71
C ALA A 247 -6.32 -14.32 31.76
N LEU A 248 -5.84 -13.52 32.72
CA LEU A 248 -6.66 -12.89 33.76
C LEU A 248 -7.85 -12.10 33.16
N ARG A 249 -7.67 -11.48 31.98
CA ARG A 249 -8.71 -10.75 31.25
C ARG A 249 -9.90 -11.60 30.81
N PHE A 250 -9.71 -12.91 30.73
CA PHE A 250 -10.71 -13.86 30.27
C PHE A 250 -11.21 -14.77 31.41
N THR A 251 -10.78 -14.52 32.65
CA THR A 251 -11.18 -15.33 33.79
C THR A 251 -12.47 -14.79 34.38
N ALA A 252 -13.54 -15.60 34.33
CA ALA A 252 -14.86 -15.22 34.83
C ALA A 252 -14.81 -14.83 36.32
N GLY A 253 -15.38 -13.68 36.66
CA GLY A 253 -15.40 -13.15 38.02
C GLY A 253 -14.10 -12.47 38.47
N LYS A 254 -13.15 -12.27 37.56
CA LYS A 254 -11.87 -11.57 37.83
C LYS A 254 -11.72 -10.27 37.05
N GLU A 255 -12.79 -9.70 36.51
CA GLU A 255 -12.76 -8.50 35.68
C GLU A 255 -12.14 -7.30 36.43
N ALA A 256 -12.49 -7.13 37.70
CA ALA A 256 -11.93 -6.09 38.56
C ALA A 256 -10.43 -6.32 38.86
N GLU A 257 -10.02 -7.57 39.06
CA GLU A 257 -8.61 -7.94 39.29
C GLU A 257 -7.77 -7.67 38.03
N ALA A 258 -8.31 -8.02 36.85
CA ALA A 258 -7.67 -7.76 35.57
C ALA A 258 -7.49 -6.25 35.32
N ALA A 259 -8.54 -5.45 35.56
CA ALA A 259 -8.48 -4.00 35.41
C ALA A 259 -7.48 -3.34 36.38
N ALA A 260 -7.45 -3.78 37.65
CA ALA A 260 -6.50 -3.27 38.64
C ALA A 260 -5.04 -3.63 38.30
N MET A 261 -4.82 -4.82 37.74
CA MET A 261 -3.51 -5.25 37.26
C MET A 261 -3.05 -4.42 36.06
N GLU A 262 -3.91 -4.24 35.05
CA GLU A 262 -3.58 -3.41 33.88
C GLU A 262 -3.26 -1.96 34.29
N GLN A 263 -4.05 -1.37 35.19
CA GLN A 263 -3.80 -0.02 35.69
C GLN A 263 -2.43 0.09 36.37
N ARG A 264 -2.09 -0.88 37.24
CA ARG A 264 -0.76 -0.92 37.88
C ARG A 264 0.36 -1.01 36.85
N ARG A 265 0.18 -1.82 35.81
CA ARG A 265 1.14 -1.94 34.70
C ARG A 265 1.29 -0.64 33.93
N ARG A 266 0.20 0.08 33.66
CA ARG A 266 0.25 1.40 33.04
C ARG A 266 1.05 2.39 33.88
N ASP A 267 0.87 2.38 35.20
CA ASP A 267 1.63 3.26 36.11
C ASP A 267 3.13 2.89 36.13
N GLU A 268 3.46 1.59 36.14
CA GLU A 268 4.86 1.12 36.02
C GLU A 268 5.50 1.53 34.69
N ILE A 269 4.77 1.40 33.58
CA ILE A 269 5.23 1.82 32.25
C ILE A 269 5.44 3.34 32.23
N ARG A 270 4.48 4.11 32.78
CA ARG A 270 4.58 5.56 32.90
C ARG A 270 5.86 5.98 33.62
N GLU A 271 6.17 5.30 34.71
CA GLU A 271 7.38 5.54 35.49
C GLU A 271 8.64 5.24 34.68
N ARG A 272 8.67 4.07 34.03
CA ARG A 272 9.81 3.62 33.23
C ARG A 272 10.16 4.57 32.08
N PHE A 273 9.16 5.19 31.46
CA PHE A 273 9.35 6.10 30.33
C PHE A 273 9.38 7.58 30.72
N ARG A 274 9.33 7.91 32.02
CA ARG A 274 9.21 9.29 32.50
C ARG A 274 10.25 10.24 31.87
N GLU A 275 11.51 9.83 31.86
CA GLU A 275 12.62 10.64 31.35
C GLU A 275 12.60 10.82 29.83
N ARG A 276 11.84 9.98 29.11
CA ARG A 276 11.70 10.04 27.65
C ARG A 276 10.48 10.81 27.18
N PHE A 277 9.63 11.29 28.10
CA PHE A 277 8.43 12.03 27.71
C PHE A 277 8.74 13.40 27.11
N ASP A 278 9.89 13.99 27.43
CA ASP A 278 10.30 15.24 26.79
C ASP A 278 10.68 15.01 25.32
N ASP A 279 11.31 13.88 24.98
CA ASP A 279 11.53 13.48 23.58
C ASP A 279 10.20 13.33 22.82
N LEU A 280 9.17 12.79 23.47
CA LEU A 280 7.83 12.67 22.89
C LEU A 280 7.13 14.02 22.76
N ARG A 281 7.25 14.91 23.74
CA ARG A 281 6.69 16.26 23.65
C ARG A 281 7.30 17.05 22.50
N ALA A 282 8.60 16.91 22.26
CA ALA A 282 9.25 17.51 21.10
C ALA A 282 8.62 17.05 19.77
N LEU A 283 8.08 15.83 19.70
CA LEU A 283 7.36 15.34 18.52
C LEU A 283 5.95 15.94 18.36
N LEU A 284 5.45 16.75 19.30
CA LEU A 284 4.20 17.50 19.13
C LEU A 284 4.37 18.85 18.43
N ASP A 285 5.61 19.29 18.20
CA ASP A 285 5.92 20.53 17.48
C ASP A 285 5.20 20.54 16.11
N LEU A 286 4.45 21.63 15.87
CA LEU A 286 3.64 21.82 14.65
C LEU A 286 4.48 22.16 13.40
N GLY A 287 5.76 22.43 13.57
CA GLY A 287 6.73 22.52 12.49
C GLY A 287 7.08 21.15 11.91
N PRO A 288 7.80 21.12 10.78
CA PRO A 288 8.23 19.87 10.17
C PRO A 288 9.32 19.19 11.02
N SER A 289 9.16 17.89 11.29
CA SER A 289 10.25 17.06 11.79
C SER A 289 11.38 16.96 10.75
N PRO A 290 12.62 16.57 11.12
CA PRO A 290 13.71 16.37 10.16
C PRO A 290 13.32 15.51 8.94
N ILE A 291 12.53 14.45 9.14
CA ILE A 291 12.02 13.62 8.03
C ILE A 291 11.03 14.39 7.15
N GLU A 292 10.07 15.10 7.77
CA GLU A 292 9.07 15.89 7.04
C GLU A 292 9.72 17.03 6.24
N ALA A 293 10.80 17.62 6.77
CA ALA A 293 11.58 18.64 6.08
C ALA A 293 12.22 18.09 4.79
N VAL A 294 12.85 16.91 4.85
CA VAL A 294 13.38 16.22 3.65
C VAL A 294 12.26 15.91 2.66
N LEU A 295 11.11 15.42 3.12
CA LEU A 295 9.97 15.18 2.23
C LEU A 295 9.51 16.46 1.53
N ASN A 296 9.43 17.58 2.25
CA ASN A 296 9.06 18.87 1.68
C ASN A 296 10.08 19.35 0.63
N GLU A 297 11.38 19.24 0.92
CA GLU A 297 12.46 19.64 0.01
C GLU A 297 12.40 18.88 -1.32
N TYR A 298 12.08 17.58 -1.28
CA TYR A 298 11.97 16.72 -2.47
C TYR A 298 10.58 16.73 -3.12
N GLY A 299 9.68 17.62 -2.69
CA GLY A 299 8.36 17.83 -3.32
C GLY A 299 7.27 16.84 -2.90
N PHE A 300 7.51 16.01 -1.88
CA PHE A 300 6.50 15.10 -1.31
C PHE A 300 5.59 15.82 -0.31
N LEU A 301 5.01 16.96 -0.70
CA LEU A 301 4.28 17.87 0.20
C LEU A 301 3.10 17.18 0.92
N GLU A 302 2.27 16.43 0.18
CA GLU A 302 1.14 15.72 0.77
C GLU A 302 1.61 14.59 1.70
N ARG A 303 2.69 13.87 1.35
CA ARG A 303 3.23 12.83 2.23
C ARG A 303 3.82 13.41 3.51
N ALA A 304 4.51 14.56 3.42
CA ALA A 304 5.04 15.26 4.58
C ALA A 304 3.90 15.69 5.53
N LYS A 305 2.81 16.22 4.96
CA LYS A 305 1.62 16.62 5.71
C LYS A 305 0.91 15.44 6.37
N GLU A 306 0.71 14.34 5.65
CA GLU A 306 0.13 13.11 6.21
C GLU A 306 0.99 12.55 7.35
N LEU A 307 2.32 12.49 7.16
CA LEU A 307 3.24 12.01 8.18
C LEU A 307 3.23 12.91 9.43
N GLN A 308 3.18 14.23 9.24
CA GLN A 308 3.04 15.19 10.33
C GLN A 308 1.72 14.97 11.11
N GLN A 309 0.60 14.82 10.39
CA GLN A 309 -0.70 14.55 11.01
C GLN A 309 -0.68 13.25 11.81
N GLN A 310 -0.08 12.19 11.25
CA GLN A 310 0.07 10.90 11.92
C GLN A 310 0.96 11.02 13.16
N ARG A 311 2.12 11.68 13.07
CA ARG A 311 3.03 11.94 14.20
C ARG A 311 2.29 12.61 15.35
N ILE A 312 1.61 13.72 15.06
CA ILE A 312 0.89 14.49 16.09
C ILE A 312 -0.24 13.65 16.70
N PHE A 313 -1.01 12.93 15.87
CA PHE A 313 -2.10 12.08 16.34
C PHE A 313 -1.60 10.96 17.25
N GLU A 314 -0.59 10.20 16.84
CA GLU A 314 -0.03 9.08 17.60
C GLU A 314 0.57 9.54 18.92
N VAL A 315 1.40 10.59 18.91
CA VAL A 315 2.04 11.11 20.12
C VAL A 315 1.01 11.68 21.09
N THR A 316 -0.02 12.38 20.59
CA THR A 316 -1.13 12.89 21.41
C THR A 316 -1.85 11.73 22.11
N ASN A 317 -2.25 10.69 21.37
CA ASN A 317 -2.95 9.54 21.93
C ASN A 317 -2.07 8.76 22.91
N MET A 318 -0.78 8.62 22.61
CA MET A 318 0.18 7.97 23.47
C MET A 318 0.31 8.69 24.81
N LEU A 319 0.54 10.00 24.82
CA LEU A 319 0.63 10.80 26.07
C LEU A 319 -0.68 10.79 26.87
N ALA A 320 -1.83 10.89 26.17
CA ALA A 320 -3.14 10.80 26.80
C ALA A 320 -3.36 9.45 27.50
N SER A 321 -2.89 8.34 26.90
CA SER A 321 -3.00 6.99 27.48
C SER A 321 -2.25 6.80 28.81
N PHE A 322 -1.31 7.71 29.12
CA PHE A 322 -0.57 7.77 30.39
C PHE A 322 -1.00 8.93 31.30
N ASN A 323 -2.13 9.60 31.03
CA ASN A 323 -2.60 10.76 31.79
C ASN A 323 -1.55 11.88 31.87
N ILE A 324 -0.85 12.14 30.76
CA ILE A 324 0.10 13.24 30.63
C ILE A 324 -0.58 14.37 29.86
N ALA A 325 -0.55 15.58 30.42
CA ALA A 325 -1.12 16.74 29.76
C ALA A 325 -0.43 16.99 28.41
N VAL A 326 -1.24 17.16 27.37
CA VAL A 326 -0.79 17.49 26.02
C VAL A 326 -0.94 19.00 25.86
N GLU A 327 0.17 19.73 26.00
CA GLU A 327 0.24 21.12 25.58
C GLU A 327 0.74 21.13 24.13
N ARG A 328 -0.07 21.69 23.22
CA ARG A 328 0.33 21.87 21.83
C ARG A 328 1.12 23.18 21.75
N THR A 329 2.40 23.10 21.44
CA THR A 329 3.27 24.23 21.09
C THR A 329 3.51 24.25 19.60
#